data_AF-A0A970UX69-F1
#
_entry.id   AF-A0A970UX69-F1
#
_cell.length_a   1.000
_cell.length_b   1.000
_cell.length_c   1.000
_cell.angle_alpha   90.00
_cell.angle_beta   90.00
_cell.angle_gamma   90.00
#
_symmetry.space_group_name_H-M   'P 1'
#
loop_
_entity.id
_entity.type
_entity.pdbx_description
1 polymer ?
#
loop_
_entity_poly.entity_id
_entity_poly.type
_entity_poly.pdbx_seq_one_letter_code
_entity_poly.pdbx_strand_id
1 'polypeptide(L)'
;MAKRKKTSRIFLLILLAAVIVGAYITNPDEQLHKEAVSVKMDKIVGNILEKYGLNNNLLSSIGNDVTNKFTGQLIDSRISADNYFLFSLTKLNWENEDYVIGIGAFNKVYISKNVDEIAERAIDDFLKNKFKDLIPRIKNIFK
;
A
#
# COMPACT_ATOMS: atom_id res chain seq x y z
N MET A 1 -57.41 -0.79 -3.91
CA MET A 1 -56.41 0.28 -3.70
C MET A 1 -55.00 -0.33 -3.84
N ALA A 2 -54.43 -0.38 -5.06
CA ALA A 2 -53.19 -1.13 -5.33
C ALA A 2 -52.16 -0.38 -6.20
N LYS A 3 -52.11 0.96 -6.11
CA LYS A 3 -51.15 1.79 -6.88
C LYS A 3 -49.77 1.97 -6.23
N ARG A 4 -49.54 1.45 -5.00
CA ARG A 4 -48.35 1.78 -4.18
C ARG A 4 -47.06 1.01 -4.55
N LYS A 5 -47.14 -0.08 -5.32
CA LYS A 5 -45.96 -0.93 -5.66
C LYS A 5 -45.10 -0.39 -6.81
N LYS A 6 -45.66 0.32 -7.80
CA LYS A 6 -44.93 0.75 -9.00
C LYS A 6 -43.97 1.91 -8.72
N THR A 7 -44.43 2.90 -7.94
CA THR A 7 -43.62 4.05 -7.49
C THR A 7 -42.48 3.63 -6.57
N SER A 8 -42.70 2.64 -5.70
CA SER A 8 -41.66 2.07 -4.82
C SER A 8 -40.57 1.34 -5.61
N ARG A 9 -40.92 0.62 -6.69
CA ARG A 9 -39.92 -0.03 -7.58
C ARG A 9 -39.09 1.00 -8.34
N ILE A 10 -39.73 2.06 -8.84
CA ILE A 10 -39.01 3.15 -9.54
C ILE A 10 -38.05 3.86 -8.58
N PHE A 11 -38.48 4.13 -7.34
CA PHE A 11 -37.61 4.70 -6.32
C PHE A 11 -36.40 3.80 -6.01
N LEU A 12 -36.60 2.48 -5.88
CA LEU A 12 -35.51 1.52 -5.69
C LEU A 12 -34.53 1.50 -6.87
N LEU A 13 -35.03 1.58 -8.11
CA LEU A 13 -34.18 1.65 -9.31
C LEU A 13 -33.36 2.94 -9.37
N ILE A 14 -33.97 4.08 -9.01
CA ILE A 14 -33.28 5.38 -8.94
C ILE A 14 -32.19 5.34 -7.85
N LEU A 15 -32.51 4.79 -6.67
CA LEU A 15 -31.53 4.63 -5.59
C LEU A 15 -30.36 3.74 -6.03
N LEU A 16 -30.64 2.61 -6.68
CA LEU A 16 -29.61 1.71 -7.20
C LEU A 16 -28.73 2.40 -8.26
N ALA A 17 -29.34 3.13 -9.20
CA ALA A 17 -28.61 3.90 -10.20
C ALA A 17 -27.71 4.97 -9.57
N ALA A 18 -28.22 5.67 -8.54
CA ALA A 18 -27.43 6.66 -7.79
C ALA A 18 -26.23 6.03 -7.07
N VAL A 19 -26.38 4.83 -6.49
CA VAL A 19 -25.28 4.08 -5.87
C VAL A 19 -24.22 3.68 -6.90
N ILE A 20 -24.64 3.19 -8.07
CA ILE A 20 -23.72 2.79 -9.16
C ILE A 20 -22.93 4.00 -9.67
N VAL A 21 -23.61 5.12 -9.95
CA VAL A 21 -22.96 6.36 -10.39
C VAL A 21 -22.02 6.91 -9.31
N GLY A 22 -22.45 6.88 -8.04
CA GLY A 22 -21.62 7.28 -6.91
C GLY A 22 -20.36 6.43 -6.80
N ALA A 23 -20.48 5.10 -6.88
CA ALA A 23 -19.35 4.19 -6.84
C ALA A 23 -18.37 4.39 -8.01
N TYR A 24 -18.89 4.66 -9.22
CA TYR A 24 -18.05 4.97 -10.38
C TYR A 24 -17.24 6.25 -10.22
N ILE A 25 -17.89 7.35 -9.79
CA ILE A 25 -17.24 8.66 -9.60
C ILE A 25 -16.23 8.61 -8.44
N THR A 26 -16.55 7.84 -7.40
CA THR A 26 -15.70 7.73 -6.21
C THR A 26 -14.71 6.57 -6.29
N ASN A 27 -14.58 5.87 -7.43
CA ASN A 27 -13.61 4.79 -7.53
C ASN A 27 -12.19 5.37 -7.45
N PRO A 28 -11.32 4.93 -6.52
CA PRO A 28 -10.01 5.52 -6.36
C PRO A 28 -9.14 5.28 -7.60
N ASP A 29 -8.33 6.28 -7.95
CA ASP A 29 -7.36 6.20 -9.04
C ASP A 29 -6.05 5.55 -8.58
N GLU A 30 -5.17 5.27 -9.54
CA GLU A 30 -3.88 4.63 -9.28
C GLU A 30 -3.02 5.41 -8.27
N GLN A 31 -3.14 6.73 -8.21
CA GLN A 31 -2.40 7.56 -7.27
C GLN A 31 -2.82 7.29 -5.83
N LEU A 32 -4.13 7.22 -5.56
CA LEU A 32 -4.65 6.84 -4.25
C LEU A 32 -4.22 5.43 -3.82
N HIS A 33 -4.09 4.50 -4.78
CA HIS A 33 -3.54 3.18 -4.50
C HIS A 33 -2.05 3.23 -4.10
N LYS A 34 -1.24 3.99 -4.84
CA LYS A 34 0.18 4.18 -4.52
C LYS A 34 0.39 4.87 -3.17
N GLU A 35 -0.40 5.91 -2.88
CA GLU A 35 -0.35 6.62 -1.61
C GLU A 35 -0.74 5.70 -0.44
N ALA A 36 -1.82 4.91 -0.58
CA ALA A 36 -2.23 3.97 0.44
C ALA A 36 -1.16 2.92 0.75
N VAL A 37 -0.46 2.44 -0.28
CA VAL A 37 0.67 1.51 -0.08
C VAL A 37 1.89 2.23 0.52
N SER A 38 2.18 3.47 0.12
CA SER A 38 3.28 4.26 0.69
C SER A 38 3.09 4.48 2.18
N VAL A 39 1.91 4.96 2.59
CA VAL A 39 1.57 5.17 4.01
C VAL A 39 1.66 3.88 4.80
N LYS A 40 1.25 2.75 4.20
CA LYS A 40 1.36 1.44 4.83
C LYS A 40 2.82 1.02 4.99
N MET A 41 3.65 1.23 3.97
CA MET A 41 5.07 0.89 3.98
C MET A 41 5.84 1.74 4.99
N ASP A 42 5.58 3.05 5.06
CA ASP A 42 6.20 3.95 6.03
C ASP A 42 5.93 3.51 7.48
N LYS A 43 4.72 3.02 7.77
CA LYS A 43 4.38 2.44 9.09
C LYS A 43 5.19 1.18 9.38
N ILE A 44 5.32 0.28 8.41
CA ILE A 44 6.09 -0.96 8.56
C ILE A 44 7.56 -0.62 8.83
N VAL A 45 8.13 0.29 8.03
CA VAL A 45 9.50 0.77 8.21
C VAL A 45 9.70 1.39 9.59
N GLY A 46 8.80 2.29 10.00
CA GLY A 46 8.84 2.91 11.33
C GLY A 46 8.86 1.88 12.47
N ASN A 47 7.95 0.91 12.43
CA ASN A 47 7.86 -0.16 13.44
C ASN A 47 9.14 -1.01 13.50
N ILE A 48 9.72 -1.35 12.34
CA ILE A 48 10.96 -2.14 12.29
C ILE A 48 12.13 -1.33 12.83
N LEU A 49 12.27 -0.07 12.43
CA LEU A 49 13.36 0.78 12.89
C LEU A 49 13.30 1.02 14.41
N GLU A 50 12.10 1.20 14.97
CA GLU A 50 11.88 1.28 16.42
C GLU A 50 12.28 -0.03 17.12
N LYS A 51 11.90 -1.18 16.56
CA LYS A 51 12.30 -2.51 17.07
C LYS A 51 13.82 -2.69 17.11
N TYR A 52 14.56 -2.09 16.19
CA TYR A 52 16.02 -2.13 16.16
C TYR A 52 16.71 -1.09 17.07
N GLY A 53 15.94 -0.24 17.77
CA GLY A 53 16.50 0.73 18.73
C GLY A 53 17.45 1.76 18.09
N LEU A 54 17.25 2.09 16.82
CA LEU A 54 18.17 2.96 16.07
C LEU A 54 18.05 4.41 16.56
N ASN A 55 19.19 5.01 16.91
CA ASN A 55 19.26 6.42 17.32
C ASN A 55 18.91 7.37 16.15
N ASN A 56 18.48 8.59 16.47
CA ASN A 56 18.03 9.63 15.54
C ASN A 56 18.92 9.82 14.28
N ASN A 57 20.24 9.83 14.41
CA ASN A 57 21.13 10.06 13.26
C ASN A 57 21.25 8.84 12.32
N LEU A 58 21.42 7.63 12.86
CA LEU A 58 21.43 6.39 12.05
C LEU A 58 20.05 6.04 11.50
N LEU A 59 19.00 6.33 12.28
CA LEU A 59 17.60 6.20 11.89
C LEU A 59 17.30 7.04 10.64
N SER A 60 17.84 8.26 10.58
CA SER A 60 17.62 9.17 9.46
C SER A 60 18.23 8.62 8.16
N SER A 61 19.47 8.14 8.20
CA SER A 61 20.13 7.61 7.00
C SER A 61 19.59 6.24 6.57
N ILE A 62 19.35 5.34 7.52
CA ILE A 62 18.82 4.00 7.21
C ILE A 62 17.35 4.12 6.79
N GLY A 63 16.56 4.93 7.49
CA GLY A 63 15.18 5.23 7.14
C GLY A 63 15.08 5.81 5.74
N ASN A 64 15.86 6.85 5.40
CA ASN A 64 15.86 7.44 4.07
C ASN A 64 16.19 6.43 2.96
N ASP A 65 17.17 5.55 3.18
CA ASP A 65 17.55 4.55 2.18
C ASP A 65 16.50 3.46 1.99
N VAL A 66 15.84 3.03 3.08
CA VAL A 66 14.73 2.07 3.03
C VAL A 66 13.53 2.75 2.34
N THR A 67 13.14 3.94 2.76
CA THR A 67 12.07 4.72 2.14
C THR A 67 12.35 4.93 0.65
N ASN A 68 13.50 5.48 0.25
CA ASN A 68 13.81 5.71 -1.17
C ASN A 68 13.74 4.44 -2.03
N LYS A 69 14.18 3.29 -1.49
CA LYS A 69 14.14 2.02 -2.22
C LYS A 69 12.72 1.44 -2.29
N PHE A 70 11.99 1.46 -1.19
CA PHE A 70 10.71 0.77 -1.05
C PHE A 70 9.49 1.62 -1.38
N THR A 71 9.51 2.93 -1.13
CA THR A 71 8.43 3.85 -1.51
C THR A 71 8.68 4.56 -2.83
N GLY A 72 9.91 4.95 -3.14
CA GLY A 72 10.20 5.64 -4.40
C GLY A 72 10.26 4.68 -5.60
N GLN A 73 11.17 3.71 -5.56
CA GLN A 73 11.42 2.87 -6.73
C GLN A 73 10.44 1.69 -6.86
N LEU A 74 10.06 1.06 -5.75
CA LEU A 74 9.20 -0.12 -5.79
C LEU A 74 7.73 0.21 -5.99
N ILE A 75 7.18 1.22 -5.30
CA ILE A 75 5.75 1.60 -5.47
C ILE A 75 5.50 2.13 -6.88
N ASP A 76 6.32 3.06 -7.36
CA ASP A 76 6.07 3.71 -8.64
C ASP A 76 6.23 2.76 -9.83
N SER A 77 7.11 1.75 -9.73
CA SER A 77 7.39 0.83 -10.83
C SER A 77 6.64 -0.51 -10.78
N ARG A 78 6.12 -0.91 -9.61
CA ARG A 78 5.52 -2.24 -9.43
C ARG A 78 4.08 -2.21 -8.92
N ILE A 79 3.55 -1.06 -8.53
CA ILE A 79 2.16 -0.97 -8.08
C ILE A 79 1.30 -0.41 -9.19
N SER A 80 0.27 -1.18 -9.53
CA SER A 80 -0.76 -0.81 -10.49
C SER A 80 -2.14 -0.95 -9.88
N ALA A 81 -3.11 -0.25 -10.46
CA ALA A 81 -4.51 -0.32 -10.05
C ALA A 81 -5.37 -0.82 -11.22
N ASP A 82 -6.03 -1.95 -11.03
CA ASP A 82 -7.01 -2.47 -12.00
C ASP A 82 -8.40 -1.94 -11.65
N ASN A 83 -9.01 -1.16 -12.56
CA ASN A 83 -10.31 -0.55 -12.35
C ASN A 83 -11.44 -1.43 -12.90
N TYR A 84 -12.34 -1.89 -12.03
CA TYR A 84 -13.50 -2.74 -12.34
C TYR A 84 -14.84 -1.97 -12.24
N PHE A 85 -14.84 -0.67 -12.55
CA PHE A 85 -16.00 0.22 -12.61
C PHE A 85 -16.65 0.57 -11.26
N LEU A 86 -16.90 -0.39 -10.36
CA LEU A 86 -17.47 -0.17 -9.02
C LEU A 86 -16.43 -0.24 -7.89
N PHE A 87 -15.30 -0.86 -8.18
CA PHE A 87 -14.18 -1.06 -7.28
C PHE A 87 -12.91 -1.12 -8.11
N SER A 88 -11.77 -1.08 -7.45
CA SER A 88 -10.46 -1.24 -8.04
C SER A 88 -9.65 -2.25 -7.22
N LEU A 89 -8.69 -2.91 -7.86
CA LEU A 89 -7.76 -3.81 -7.19
C LEU A 89 -6.37 -3.18 -7.19
N THR A 90 -5.72 -3.18 -6.03
CA THR A 90 -4.29 -2.86 -5.94
C THR A 90 -3.50 -4.11 -6.32
N LYS A 91 -2.66 -4.02 -7.35
CA LYS A 91 -1.76 -5.08 -7.76
C LYS A 91 -0.31 -4.70 -7.48
N LEU A 92 0.46 -5.68 -7.05
CA LEU A 92 1.91 -5.62 -6.89
C LEU A 92 2.55 -6.59 -7.87
N ASN A 93 3.38 -6.08 -8.78
CA ASN A 93 4.15 -6.90 -9.67
C ASN A 93 5.46 -7.36 -8.99
N TRP A 94 5.48 -8.61 -8.55
CA TRP A 94 6.63 -9.24 -7.91
C TRP A 94 7.07 -10.44 -8.75
N GLU A 95 8.37 -10.52 -9.10
CA GLU A 95 8.91 -11.62 -9.92
C GLU A 95 8.17 -11.90 -11.25
N ASN A 96 7.64 -10.84 -11.90
CA ASN A 96 6.80 -10.90 -13.10
C ASN A 96 5.42 -11.53 -12.90
N GLU A 97 4.99 -11.71 -11.66
CA GLU A 97 3.63 -12.12 -11.31
C GLU A 97 2.86 -10.99 -10.62
N ASP A 98 1.58 -10.85 -10.97
CA ASP A 98 0.69 -9.86 -10.38
C ASP A 98 0.02 -10.41 -9.12
N TYR A 99 0.37 -9.87 -7.97
CA TYR A 99 -0.25 -10.19 -6.69
C TYR A 99 -1.29 -9.14 -6.33
N VAL A 100 -2.54 -9.55 -6.10
CA VAL A 100 -3.58 -8.65 -5.60
C VAL A 100 -3.34 -8.39 -4.11
N ILE A 101 -2.95 -7.16 -3.80
CA ILE A 101 -2.54 -6.74 -2.46
C ILE A 101 -3.57 -5.83 -1.78
N GLY A 102 -4.60 -5.39 -2.47
CA GLY A 102 -5.63 -4.54 -1.88
C GLY A 102 -6.85 -4.34 -2.76
N ILE A 103 -7.88 -3.72 -2.17
CA ILE A 103 -9.12 -3.33 -2.84
C ILE A 103 -9.41 -1.86 -2.58
N GLY A 104 -9.78 -1.14 -3.63
CA GLY A 104 -10.26 0.23 -3.60
C GLY A 104 -11.76 0.28 -3.86
N ALA A 105 -12.48 1.07 -3.07
CA ALA A 105 -13.89 1.39 -3.31
C ALA A 105 -14.25 2.67 -2.54
N PHE A 106 -15.17 3.48 -3.08
CA PHE A 106 -15.68 4.68 -2.42
C PHE A 106 -14.58 5.61 -1.87
N ASN A 107 -13.59 5.89 -2.71
CA ASN A 107 -12.45 6.78 -2.45
C ASN A 107 -11.57 6.32 -1.27
N LYS A 108 -11.60 5.02 -0.96
CA LYS A 108 -10.80 4.39 0.07
C LYS A 108 -10.09 3.18 -0.50
N VAL A 109 -8.84 3.00 -0.11
CA VAL A 109 -8.03 1.83 -0.47
C VAL A 109 -7.72 1.05 0.78
N TYR A 110 -7.99 -0.25 0.73
CA TYR A 110 -7.75 -1.21 1.81
C TYR A 110 -6.67 -2.19 1.35
N ILE A 111 -5.50 -2.13 2.00
CA ILE A 111 -4.38 -3.03 1.74
C ILE A 111 -4.47 -4.24 2.66
N SER A 112 -4.29 -5.43 2.09
CA SER A 112 -4.33 -6.71 2.80
C SER A 112 -3.22 -6.80 3.83
N LYS A 113 -3.51 -7.43 4.98
CA LYS A 113 -2.52 -7.70 6.03
C LYS A 113 -1.43 -8.68 5.60
N ASN A 114 -1.70 -9.52 4.60
CA ASN A 114 -0.71 -10.48 4.11
C ASN A 114 0.51 -9.79 3.47
N VAL A 115 0.34 -8.54 3.02
CA VAL A 115 1.45 -7.71 2.53
C VAL A 115 2.40 -7.34 3.66
N ASP A 116 1.87 -7.17 4.88
CA ASP A 116 2.63 -6.74 6.04
C ASP A 116 3.75 -7.75 6.32
N GLU A 117 3.44 -9.05 6.32
CA GLU A 117 4.43 -10.11 6.56
C GLU A 117 5.51 -10.22 5.47
N ILE A 118 5.16 -9.92 4.21
CA ILE A 118 6.10 -9.98 3.08
C ILE A 118 7.01 -8.76 3.10
N ALA A 119 6.42 -7.58 3.27
CA ALA A 119 7.14 -6.31 3.38
C ALA A 119 8.05 -6.28 4.61
N GLU A 120 7.56 -6.75 5.76
CA GLU A 120 8.35 -6.84 6.99
C GLU A 120 9.58 -7.73 6.80
N ARG A 121 9.42 -8.92 6.21
CA ARG A 121 10.55 -9.81 5.90
C ARG A 121 11.55 -9.16 4.96
N ALA A 122 11.09 -8.56 3.87
CA ALA A 122 11.97 -7.92 2.88
C ALA A 122 12.75 -6.73 3.47
N ILE A 123 12.12 -5.92 4.31
CA ILE A 123 12.79 -4.80 5.01
C ILE A 123 13.76 -5.34 6.05
N ASP A 124 13.36 -6.33 6.84
CA ASP A 124 14.20 -6.94 7.89
C ASP A 124 15.48 -7.56 7.30
N ASP A 125 15.37 -8.28 6.19
CA ASP A 125 16.51 -8.85 5.47
C ASP A 125 17.42 -7.77 4.89
N PHE A 126 16.84 -6.71 4.32
CA PHE A 126 17.61 -5.57 3.82
C PHE A 126 18.39 -4.88 4.94
N LEU A 127 17.75 -4.65 6.09
CA LEU A 127 18.38 -4.04 7.26
C LEU A 127 19.50 -4.92 7.82
N LYS A 128 19.25 -6.22 8.01
CA LYS A 128 20.27 -7.19 8.47
C LYS A 128 21.50 -7.19 7.58
N ASN A 129 21.31 -7.24 6.26
CA ASN A 129 22.41 -7.21 5.31
C ASN A 129 23.19 -5.88 5.42
N LYS A 130 22.49 -4.75 5.48
CA LYS A 130 23.13 -3.43 5.63
C LYS A 130 23.93 -3.32 6.92
N PHE A 131 23.41 -3.81 8.05
CA PHE A 131 24.15 -3.84 9.32
C PHE A 131 25.36 -4.76 9.28
N LYS A 132 25.24 -5.92 8.62
CA LYS A 132 26.34 -6.86 8.42
C LYS A 132 27.48 -6.23 7.62
N ASP A 133 27.19 -5.36 6.66
CA ASP A 133 28.20 -4.64 5.87
C ASP A 133 28.84 -3.46 6.64
N LEU A 134 28.12 -2.90 7.62
CA LEU A 134 28.60 -1.80 8.46
C LEU A 134 29.63 -2.24 9.53
N ILE A 135 29.44 -3.42 10.14
CA ILE A 135 30.31 -3.92 11.22
C ILE A 135 31.79 -4.06 10.80
N PRO A 136 32.14 -4.69 9.64
CA PRO A 136 33.52 -4.78 9.17
C PRO A 136 34.11 -3.42 8.81
N ARG A 137 33.30 -2.51 8.26
CA ARG A 137 33.73 -1.19 7.81
C ARG A 137 34.16 -0.32 8.99
N ILE A 138 33.44 -0.38 10.11
CA ILE A 138 33.81 0.30 11.35
C ILE A 138 35.12 -0.29 11.91
N LYS A 139 35.27 -1.62 11.90
CA LYS A 139 36.46 -2.30 12.42
C LYS A 139 37.74 -1.97 11.64
N ASN A 140 37.64 -1.65 10.35
CA ASN A 140 38.77 -1.18 9.52
C ASN A 140 39.08 0.32 9.67
N ILE A 141 38.18 1.14 10.23
CA ILE A 141 38.43 2.56 10.47
C ILE A 141 39.21 2.78 11.78
N PHE A 142 39.05 1.86 12.75
CA PHE A 142 39.71 1.90 14.06
C PHE A 142 40.97 1.02 14.16
N LYS A 143 41.52 0.58 13.02
CA LYS A 143 42.76 -0.21 12.94
C LYS A 143 43.79 0.54 12.11
#